data_AF-A0A7C1Y740-F1
#
_entry.id   AF-A0A7C1Y740-F1
#
_cell.length_a   1.000
_cell.length_b   1.000
_cell.length_c   1.000
_cell.angle_alpha   90.00
_cell.angle_beta   90.00
_cell.angle_gamma   90.00
#
_symmetry.space_group_name_H-M   'P 1'
#
loop_
_entity.id
_entity.type
_entity.pdbx_description
1 polymer ?
#
loop_
_entity_poly.entity_id
_entity_poly.type
_entity_poly.pdbx_seq_one_letter_code
_entity_poly.pdbx_strand_id
1 'polypeptide(L)'
;MPGTLTIWLIALAFFIPMHYLGPVAVLFLTGNEPPELRRRRLRAILIDCTLTIVIAFPFAAWLFERSPLYAGLLFLGMMALPYLHLLRLRRRPAGVTASPNGNGAER
;
A
#
# COMPACT_ATOMS: atom_id res chain seq x y z
N MET A 1 -28.23 15.38 -8.68
CA MET A 1 -28.68 14.46 -9.75
C MET A 1 -28.41 13.03 -9.30
N PRO A 2 -29.41 12.13 -9.33
CA PRO A 2 -29.27 10.77 -8.79
C PRO A 2 -28.22 9.91 -9.50
N GLY A 3 -27.80 10.25 -10.72
CA GLY A 3 -26.75 9.52 -11.47
C GLY A 3 -25.34 9.64 -10.90
N THR A 4 -25.00 10.73 -10.20
CA THR A 4 -23.65 10.96 -9.69
C THR A 4 -23.29 9.98 -8.58
N LEU A 5 -24.25 9.65 -7.71
CA LEU A 5 -24.05 8.68 -6.62
C LEU A 5 -23.75 7.27 -7.16
N THR A 6 -24.51 6.83 -8.17
CA THR A 6 -24.28 5.54 -8.82
C THR A 6 -22.89 5.45 -9.44
N ILE A 7 -22.43 6.52 -10.10
CA ILE A 7 -21.07 6.58 -10.67
C ILE A 7 -20.00 6.43 -9.58
N TRP A 8 -20.15 7.13 -8.46
CA TRP A 8 -19.22 7.01 -7.33
C TRP A 8 -19.24 5.62 -6.68
N LEU A 9 -20.40 5.00 -6.56
CA LEU A 9 -20.53 3.63 -6.03
C LEU A 9 -19.84 2.61 -6.94
N ILE A 10 -20.03 2.71 -8.26
CA ILE A 10 -19.36 1.85 -9.24
C ILE A 10 -17.84 2.11 -9.19
N ALA A 11 -17.41 3.37 -9.21
CA ALA A 11 -16.01 3.73 -9.12
C ALA A 11 -15.37 3.15 -7.86
N LEU A 12 -16.02 3.27 -6.70
CA LEU A 12 -15.56 2.72 -5.43
C LEU A 12 -15.49 1.19 -5.46
N ALA A 13 -16.52 0.53 -6.00
CA ALA A 13 -16.61 -0.93 -6.10
C ALA A 13 -15.48 -1.54 -6.96
N PHE A 14 -15.02 -0.84 -8.00
CA PHE A 14 -13.87 -1.27 -8.81
C PHE A 14 -12.53 -0.80 -8.25
N PHE A 15 -12.49 0.41 -7.68
CA PHE A 15 -11.26 1.03 -7.18
C PHE A 15 -10.71 0.28 -5.96
N ILE A 16 -11.57 -0.07 -5.00
CA ILE A 16 -11.18 -0.75 -3.77
C ILE A 16 -10.43 -2.06 -4.10
N PRO A 17 -11.02 -3.05 -4.82
CA PRO A 17 -10.32 -4.30 -5.13
C PRO A 17 -9.01 -4.08 -5.88
N MET A 18 -8.99 -3.18 -6.85
CA MET A 18 -7.82 -2.89 -7.67
C MET A 18 -6.67 -2.29 -6.85
N HIS A 19 -6.97 -1.41 -5.90
CA HIS A 19 -5.99 -0.77 -5.01
C HIS A 19 -5.34 -1.75 -4.03
N TYR A 20 -6.08 -2.80 -3.64
CA TYR A 20 -5.53 -3.88 -2.82
C TYR A 20 -4.77 -4.92 -3.66
N LEU A 21 -5.28 -5.25 -4.85
CA LEU A 21 -4.76 -6.34 -5.68
C LEU A 21 -3.28 -6.16 -6.01
N GLY A 22 -2.89 -4.95 -6.41
CA GLY A 22 -1.51 -4.65 -6.81
C GLY A 22 -0.47 -4.95 -5.72
N PRO A 23 -0.50 -4.25 -4.58
CA PRO A 23 0.47 -4.45 -3.52
C PRO A 23 0.38 -5.85 -2.87
N VAL A 24 -0.82 -6.46 -2.80
CA VAL A 24 -0.96 -7.85 -2.36
C VAL A 24 -0.30 -8.81 -3.35
N ALA A 25 -0.53 -8.65 -4.66
CA ALA A 25 0.09 -9.47 -5.70
C ALA A 25 1.62 -9.36 -5.65
N VAL A 26 2.19 -8.17 -5.47
CA VAL A 26 3.64 -8.00 -5.34
C VAL A 26 4.18 -8.70 -4.08
N LEU A 27 3.45 -8.65 -2.96
CA LEU A 27 3.81 -9.40 -1.74
C LEU A 27 3.82 -10.91 -1.98
N PHE A 28 2.83 -11.44 -2.70
CA PHE A 28 2.76 -12.87 -3.04
C PHE A 28 3.84 -13.28 -4.05
N LEU A 29 4.09 -12.48 -5.09
CA LEU A 29 5.12 -12.75 -6.10
C LEU A 29 6.54 -12.70 -5.51
N THR A 30 6.75 -11.86 -4.49
CA THR A 30 8.04 -11.69 -3.80
C THR A 30 8.19 -12.64 -2.59
N GLY A 31 7.20 -13.51 -2.34
CA GLY A 31 6.95 -14.18 -1.06
C GLY A 31 7.94 -15.28 -0.63
N ASN A 32 9.25 -15.00 -0.61
CA ASN A 32 10.26 -15.90 -0.04
C ASN A 32 10.46 -15.72 1.48
N GLU A 33 9.51 -15.08 2.16
CA GLU A 33 9.60 -14.73 3.57
C GLU A 33 8.83 -15.72 4.48
N PRO A 34 9.28 -15.89 5.74
CA PRO A 34 8.59 -16.72 6.71
C PRO A 34 7.10 -16.36 6.86
N PRO A 35 6.22 -17.35 7.12
CA PRO A 35 4.76 -17.14 7.14
C PRO A 35 4.31 -16.08 8.15
N GLU A 36 5.04 -15.91 9.26
CA GLU A 36 4.74 -14.88 10.27
C GLU A 36 5.05 -13.46 9.78
N LEU A 37 6.20 -13.27 9.11
CA LEU A 37 6.60 -12.01 8.50
C LEU A 37 5.64 -11.62 7.37
N ARG A 38 5.21 -12.60 6.56
CA ARG A 38 4.22 -12.40 5.50
C ARG A 38 2.89 -11.90 6.04
N ARG A 39 2.38 -12.48 7.15
CA ARG A 39 1.13 -12.01 7.79
C ARG A 39 1.24 -10.58 8.32
N ARG A 40 2.36 -10.22 8.95
CA ARG A 40 2.58 -8.84 9.44
C ARG A 40 2.64 -7.84 8.30
N ARG A 41 3.38 -8.15 7.22
CA ARG A 41 3.48 -7.27 6.04
C ARG A 41 2.16 -7.16 5.29
N LEU A 42 1.41 -8.25 5.17
CA LEU A 42 0.08 -8.22 4.57
C LEU A 42 -0.85 -7.27 5.35
N ARG A 43 -0.88 -7.34 6.68
CA ARG A 43 -1.67 -6.41 7.51
C ARG A 43 -1.22 -4.96 7.34
N ALA A 44 0.08 -4.70 7.33
CA ALA A 44 0.61 -3.35 7.12
C ALA A 44 0.18 -2.78 5.74
N ILE A 45 0.30 -3.59 4.69
CA ILE A 45 -0.14 -3.22 3.32
C ILE A 45 -1.64 -2.95 3.28
N LEU A 46 -2.45 -3.81 3.90
CA LEU A 46 -3.91 -3.60 3.96
C LEU A 46 -4.25 -2.30 4.69
N ILE A 47 -3.57 -1.98 5.78
CA ILE A 47 -3.76 -0.73 6.53
C ILE A 47 -3.37 0.46 5.67
N ASP A 48 -2.22 0.43 4.99
CA ASP A 48 -1.78 1.51 4.10
C ASP A 48 -2.74 1.73 2.92
N CYS A 49 -3.21 0.64 2.29
CA CYS A 49 -4.23 0.71 1.24
C CYS A 49 -5.54 1.29 1.77
N THR A 50 -5.97 0.91 2.98
CA THR A 50 -7.18 1.48 3.61
C THR A 50 -6.99 2.97 3.87
N LEU A 51 -5.85 3.37 4.45
CA LEU A 51 -5.56 4.76 4.78
C LEU A 51 -5.54 5.64 3.53
N THR A 52 -4.90 5.15 2.47
CA THR A 52 -4.84 5.86 1.18
C THR A 52 -6.23 5.96 0.53
N ILE A 53 -7.08 4.94 0.59
CA ILE A 53 -8.48 5.04 0.12
C ILE A 53 -9.26 6.08 0.94
N VAL A 54 -9.21 5.99 2.27
CA VAL A 54 -9.95 6.87 3.20
C VAL A 54 -9.53 8.32 3.06
N ILE A 55 -8.27 8.60 2.75
CA ILE A 55 -7.77 9.97 2.53
C ILE A 55 -8.04 10.42 1.09
N ALA A 56 -7.68 9.61 0.09
CA ALA A 56 -7.75 10.00 -1.32
C ALA A 56 -9.19 10.16 -1.81
N PHE A 57 -10.14 9.35 -1.34
CA PHE A 57 -11.52 9.40 -1.78
C PHE A 57 -12.23 10.74 -1.44
N PRO A 58 -12.27 11.21 -0.18
CA PRO A 58 -12.87 12.51 0.13
C PRO A 58 -12.08 13.67 -0.48
N PHE A 59 -10.75 13.58 -0.56
CA PHE A 59 -9.94 14.60 -1.22
C PHE A 59 -10.26 14.70 -2.71
N ALA A 60 -10.38 13.57 -3.40
CA ALA A 60 -10.69 13.54 -4.80
C ALA A 60 -12.14 13.99 -5.06
N ALA A 61 -13.10 13.58 -4.23
CA ALA A 61 -14.48 14.07 -4.34
C ALA A 61 -14.56 15.59 -4.20
N TRP A 62 -13.83 16.17 -3.23
CA TRP A 62 -13.73 17.61 -3.04
C TRP A 62 -13.01 18.32 -4.20
N LEU A 63 -11.94 17.72 -4.73
CA LEU A 63 -11.13 18.31 -5.79
C LEU A 63 -11.76 18.16 -7.18
N PHE A 64 -12.61 17.15 -7.39
CA PHE A 64 -13.27 16.87 -8.66
C PHE A 64 -14.17 18.01 -9.12
N GLU A 65 -14.81 18.71 -8.17
CA GLU A 65 -15.67 19.87 -8.45
C GLU A 65 -14.87 21.10 -8.91
N ARG A 66 -13.59 21.21 -8.50
CA ARG A 66 -12.73 22.35 -8.87
C ARG A 66 -11.89 22.08 -10.10
N SER A 67 -11.39 20.86 -10.24
CA SER A 67 -10.39 20.52 -11.25
C SER A 67 -10.23 19.00 -11.41
N PRO A 68 -10.90 18.37 -12.39
CA PRO A 68 -10.84 16.92 -12.58
C PRO A 68 -9.43 16.41 -12.90
N LEU A 69 -8.59 17.25 -13.53
CA LEU A 69 -7.20 16.90 -13.87
C LEU A 69 -6.31 16.72 -12.64
N TYR A 70 -6.41 17.62 -11.64
CA TYR A 70 -5.67 17.48 -10.38
C TYR A 70 -6.22 16.33 -9.52
N ALA A 71 -7.54 16.06 -9.55
CA ALA A 71 -8.12 14.90 -8.90
C ALA A 71 -7.56 13.58 -9.47
N GLY A 72 -7.41 13.49 -10.80
CA GLY A 72 -6.77 12.36 -11.47
C GLY A 72 -5.29 12.19 -11.06
N LEU A 73 -4.52 13.28 -11.00
CA LEU A 73 -3.12 13.23 -10.55
C LEU A 73 -2.98 12.78 -9.10
N LEU A 74 -3.87 13.24 -8.21
CA LEU A 74 -3.88 12.84 -6.80
C LEU A 74 -4.21 11.35 -6.65
N PHE A 75 -5.20 10.85 -7.40
CA PHE A 75 -5.52 9.42 -7.47
C PHE A 75 -4.33 8.59 -7.97
N LEU A 76 -3.68 9.05 -9.04
CA LEU A 76 -2.53 8.38 -9.63
C LEU A 76 -1.33 8.32 -8.66
N GLY A 77 -1.06 9.43 -7.96
CA GLY A 77 -0.02 9.48 -6.93
C GLY A 77 -0.32 8.58 -5.74
N MET A 78 -1.58 8.54 -5.29
CA MET A 78 -2.04 7.68 -4.20
C MET A 78 -2.00 6.19 -4.55
N MET A 79 -2.25 5.84 -5.82
CA MET A 79 -2.05 4.49 -6.36
C MET A 79 -0.58 4.06 -6.36
N ALA A 80 0.36 4.98 -6.57
CA ALA A 80 1.79 4.68 -6.59
C ALA A 80 2.42 4.52 -5.20
N LEU A 81 1.85 5.14 -4.16
CA LEU A 81 2.34 5.09 -2.78
C LEU A 81 2.54 3.67 -2.21
N PRO A 82 1.58 2.74 -2.29
CA PRO A 82 1.77 1.39 -1.76
C PRO A 82 2.90 0.62 -2.45
N TYR A 83 3.13 0.86 -3.74
CA TYR A 83 4.27 0.28 -4.48
C TYR A 83 5.60 0.88 -4.02
N LEU A 84 5.65 2.20 -3.80
CA LEU A 84 6.85 2.88 -3.28
C LEU A 84 7.18 2.44 -1.86
N HIS A 85 6.17 2.23 -1.00
CA HIS A 85 6.38 1.75 0.36
C HIS A 85 6.92 0.33 0.37
N LEU A 86 6.39 -0.54 -0.50
CA LEU A 86 6.90 -1.90 -0.68
C LEU A 86 8.35 -1.92 -1.23
N LEU A 87 8.68 -1.01 -2.15
CA LEU A 87 10.05 -0.81 -2.63
C LEU A 87 10.99 -0.33 -1.51
N ARG A 88 10.53 0.56 -0.64
CA ARG A 88 11.30 1.06 0.51
C ARG A 88 11.52 -0.03 1.57
N LEU A 89 10.52 -0.88 1.84
CA LEU A 89 10.70 -2.03 2.73
C LEU A 89 11.76 -3.00 2.19
N ARG A 90 11.82 -3.20 0.87
CA ARG A 90 12.88 -3.99 0.20
C ARG A 90 14.28 -3.40 0.36
N ARG A 91 14.43 -2.07 0.46
CA ARG A 91 15.72 -1.39 0.64
C ARG A 91 16.25 -1.44 2.07
N ARG A 92 15.49 -1.96 3.03
CA ARG A 92 16.01 -2.33 4.35
C ARG A 92 16.33 -3.82 4.34
N PRO A 93 17.54 -4.24 3.92
CA PRO A 93 17.97 -5.61 4.11
C PRO A 93 17.86 -5.95 5.60
N ALA A 94 17.24 -7.09 5.90
CA ALA A 94 17.30 -7.74 7.19
C ALA A 94 18.74 -8.23 7.44
N GLY A 95 19.64 -7.28 7.67
CA GLY A 95 21.08 -7.50 7.62
C GLY A 95 21.88 -6.42 8.32
N VAL A 96 21.42 -5.93 9.48
CA VAL A 96 22.29 -5.30 10.50
C VAL A 96 21.77 -5.68 11.90
N THR A 97 21.66 -6.98 12.14
CA THR A 97 22.07 -7.58 13.41
C THR A 97 22.78 -8.87 13.06
N ALA A 98 23.86 -8.74 12.28
CA ALA A 98 24.95 -9.70 12.39
C ALA A 98 25.34 -9.69 13.87
N SER A 99 25.01 -10.77 14.57
CA SER A 99 25.62 -11.10 15.84
C SER A 99 27.11 -11.30 15.60
N PRO A 100 28.00 -10.59 16.34
CA PRO A 100 29.37 -11.02 16.47
C PRO A 100 29.70 -11.03 17.96
N ASN A 101 29.28 -12.08 18.68
CA ASN A 101 30.22 -12.69 19.61
C ASN A 101 29.84 -14.13 19.91
N GLY A 102 30.41 -15.04 19.12
CA GLY A 102 30.65 -16.38 19.58
C GLY A 102 31.70 -16.32 20.67
N ASN A 103 31.37 -16.88 21.82
CA ASN A 103 32.21 -17.82 22.53
C ASN A 103 33.74 -17.58 22.41
N GLY A 104 34.25 -16.69 23.26
CA GLY A 104 35.68 -16.50 23.48
C GLY A 104 36.01 -16.61 24.97
N ALA A 105 36.56 -17.78 25.33
CA ALA A 105 37.37 -18.11 26.51
C ALA A 105 36.67 -18.02 27.90
N GLU A 106 36.54 -19.06 28.74
CA GLU A 106 37.27 -20.33 28.87
C GLU A 106 38.75 -20.25 28.50
N ARG A 107 39.51 -19.48 29.29
CA ARG A 107 40.89 -19.78 29.75
C ARG A 107 41.37 -18.69 30.69
#